data_AF-A0A239WXR2-F1
#
_entry.id   AF-A0A239WXR2-F1
#
_cell.length_a   1.000
_cell.length_b   1.000
_cell.length_c   1.000
_cell.angle_alpha   90.00
_cell.angle_beta   90.00
_cell.angle_gamma   90.00
#
_symmetry.space_group_name_H-M   'P 1'
#
loop_
_entity.id
_entity.type
_entity.pdbx_description
1 polymer ?
#
loop_
_entity_poly.entity_id
_entity_poly.type
_entity_poly.pdbx_seq_one_letter_code
_entity_poly.pdbx_strand_id
1 'polypeptide(L)'
;MLTGILDVMIISLGPALLLVLFVVGMVTTFAALARSQRQAREIERQNVEQRELQIGRIRRATEDDVTEFGEELRSLDADLPVDDLSPEATSDWSHALDCYDRAKDLLSQDHSTQVVPLVTEALQEGRHAVMCVRARAAGDPVPQLRPPCFFDPSHGPSVRDVMWTPDGGAARAVPACAADASRIEQGQAPWIRTVALNGNQVPYWQDEDYSMWAKGYFHQFRDSTAGGIAMGALGLGILGAIFNSFDD
;
A
#
# COMPACT_ATOMS: atom_id res chain seq x y z
N MET A 1 -27.18 46.23 -68.78
CA MET A 1 -28.01 46.18 -67.55
C MET A 1 -27.81 44.89 -66.76
N LEU A 2 -27.64 43.71 -67.38
CA LEU A 2 -27.35 42.47 -66.64
C LEU A 2 -26.01 42.50 -65.87
N THR A 3 -24.96 43.09 -66.43
CA THR A 3 -23.62 43.16 -65.82
C THR A 3 -23.59 43.97 -64.52
N GLY A 4 -24.25 45.13 -64.47
CA GLY A 4 -24.32 45.97 -63.27
C GLY A 4 -25.15 45.38 -62.12
N ILE A 5 -26.11 44.49 -62.41
CA ILE A 5 -26.90 43.79 -61.38
C ILE A 5 -26.06 42.66 -60.77
N LEU A 6 -25.28 41.94 -61.59
CA LEU A 6 -24.33 40.93 -61.11
C LEU A 6 -23.23 41.54 -60.22
N ASP A 7 -22.66 42.70 -60.60
CA ASP A 7 -21.63 43.38 -59.80
C ASP A 7 -22.17 43.86 -58.44
N VAL A 8 -23.35 44.49 -58.40
CA VAL A 8 -23.98 44.93 -57.13
C VAL A 8 -24.34 43.74 -56.24
N MET A 9 -24.81 42.64 -56.83
CA MET A 9 -25.18 41.43 -56.11
C MET A 9 -23.94 40.71 -55.53
N ILE A 10 -22.83 40.66 -56.26
CA ILE A 10 -21.55 40.12 -55.78
C ILE A 10 -20.95 40.99 -54.66
N ILE A 11 -21.02 42.32 -54.79
CA ILE A 11 -20.53 43.28 -53.78
C ILE A 11 -21.35 43.19 -52.47
N SER A 12 -22.63 42.83 -52.54
CA SER A 12 -23.49 42.68 -51.35
C SER A 12 -23.48 41.26 -50.74
N LEU A 13 -23.43 40.21 -51.56
CA LEU A 13 -23.41 38.81 -51.08
C LEU A 13 -22.04 38.35 -50.55
N GLY A 14 -20.93 38.87 -51.10
CA GLY A 14 -19.59 38.52 -50.66
C GLY A 14 -19.34 38.81 -49.16
N PRO A 15 -19.60 40.04 -48.67
CA PRO A 15 -19.46 40.39 -47.26
C PRO A 15 -20.39 39.58 -46.35
N ALA A 16 -21.63 39.32 -46.79
CA ALA A 16 -22.59 38.54 -46.02
C ALA A 16 -22.11 37.08 -45.85
N LEU A 17 -21.57 36.47 -46.90
CA LEU A 17 -21.00 35.11 -46.85
C LEU A 17 -19.79 35.04 -45.91
N LEU A 18 -18.88 36.03 -45.97
CA LEU A 18 -17.73 36.11 -45.06
C LEU A 18 -18.16 36.24 -43.60
N LEU A 19 -19.19 37.05 -43.33
CA LEU A 19 -19.74 37.24 -41.99
C LEU A 19 -20.36 35.94 -41.45
N VAL A 20 -21.11 35.21 -42.29
CA VAL A 20 -21.65 33.89 -41.93
C VAL A 20 -20.53 32.90 -41.62
N LEU A 21 -19.51 32.80 -42.47
CA LEU A 21 -18.36 31.90 -42.24
C LEU A 21 -17.58 32.27 -40.96
N PHE A 22 -17.41 33.56 -40.68
CA PHE A 22 -16.79 34.06 -39.45
C PHE A 22 -17.60 33.66 -38.21
N VAL A 23 -18.92 33.85 -38.22
CA VAL A 23 -19.81 33.47 -37.12
C VAL A 23 -19.79 31.95 -36.91
N VAL A 24 -19.85 31.15 -37.98
CA VAL A 24 -19.73 29.69 -37.90
C VAL A 24 -18.37 29.28 -37.33
N GLY A 25 -17.29 29.92 -37.76
CA GLY A 25 -15.93 29.73 -37.21
C GLY A 25 -15.84 30.06 -35.73
N MET A 26 -16.43 31.18 -35.29
CA MET A 26 -16.48 31.57 -33.87
C MET A 26 -17.27 30.55 -33.05
N VAL A 27 -18.46 30.15 -33.50
CA VAL A 27 -19.32 29.21 -32.78
C VAL A 27 -18.66 27.84 -32.64
N THR A 28 -18.04 27.34 -33.71
CA THR A 28 -17.33 26.05 -33.68
C THR A 28 -16.11 26.09 -32.77
N THR A 29 -15.31 27.16 -32.83
CA THR A 29 -14.15 27.34 -31.95
C THR A 29 -14.56 27.46 -30.49
N PHE A 30 -15.60 28.25 -30.19
CA PHE A 30 -16.13 28.40 -28.84
C PHE A 30 -16.68 27.09 -28.28
N ALA A 31 -17.42 26.32 -29.09
CA ALA A 31 -17.92 25.00 -28.70
C ALA A 31 -16.78 24.01 -28.45
N ALA A 32 -15.70 24.04 -29.24
CA ALA A 32 -14.52 23.20 -29.04
C ALA A 32 -13.80 23.53 -27.73
N LEU A 33 -13.56 24.82 -27.45
CA LEU A 33 -12.96 25.28 -26.19
C LEU A 33 -13.82 24.95 -24.97
N ALA A 34 -15.15 25.12 -25.07
CA ALA A 34 -16.05 24.76 -23.97
C ALA A 34 -16.04 23.25 -23.70
N ARG A 35 -15.94 22.41 -24.73
CA ARG A 35 -15.83 20.94 -24.58
C ARG A 35 -14.49 20.55 -23.95
N SER A 36 -13.37 21.11 -24.42
CA SER A 36 -12.05 20.79 -23.86
C SER A 36 -11.94 21.20 -22.39
N GLN A 37 -12.50 22.35 -22.00
CA GLN A 37 -12.56 22.76 -20.60
C GLN A 37 -13.41 21.83 -19.74
N ARG A 38 -14.55 21.33 -20.25
CA ARG A 38 -15.37 20.35 -19.54
C ARG A 38 -14.66 19.01 -19.37
N GLN A 39 -14.01 18.53 -20.42
CA GLN A 39 -13.22 17.29 -20.38
C GLN A 39 -12.05 17.40 -19.40
N ALA A 40 -11.32 18.52 -19.38
CA ALA A 40 -10.24 18.74 -18.43
C ALA A 40 -10.73 18.70 -16.98
N ARG A 41 -11.87 19.34 -16.67
CA ARG A 41 -12.48 19.32 -15.34
C ARG A 41 -12.96 17.92 -14.94
N GLU A 42 -13.48 17.15 -15.88
CA GLU A 42 -13.93 15.79 -15.63
C GLU A 42 -12.74 14.86 -15.32
N ILE A 43 -11.67 14.95 -16.11
CA ILE A 43 -10.43 14.21 -15.85
C ILE A 43 -9.83 14.60 -14.50
N GLU A 44 -9.82 15.88 -14.16
CA GLU A 44 -9.34 16.35 -12.85
C GLU A 44 -10.16 15.78 -11.70
N ARG A 45 -11.50 15.77 -11.82
CA ARG A 45 -12.39 15.15 -10.83
C ARG A 45 -12.15 13.66 -10.68
N GLN A 46 -12.03 12.95 -11.79
CA GLN A 46 -11.73 11.51 -11.80
C GLN A 46 -10.38 11.24 -11.13
N ASN A 47 -9.35 12.03 -11.43
CA ASN A 47 -8.03 11.89 -10.79
C ASN A 47 -8.08 12.13 -9.28
N VAL A 48 -8.86 13.12 -8.81
CA VAL A 48 -9.06 13.37 -7.37
C VAL A 48 -9.78 12.19 -6.72
N GLU A 49 -10.87 11.71 -7.31
CA GLU A 49 -11.65 10.58 -6.79
C GLU A 49 -10.80 9.29 -6.73
N GLN A 50 -10.05 8.98 -7.79
CA GLN A 50 -9.14 7.82 -7.79
C GLN A 50 -8.08 7.93 -6.68
N ARG A 51 -7.53 9.13 -6.47
CA ARG A 51 -6.54 9.36 -5.42
C ARG A 51 -7.13 9.22 -4.02
N GLU A 52 -8.34 9.71 -3.80
CA GLU A 52 -9.05 9.53 -2.53
C GLU A 52 -9.35 8.06 -2.24
N LEU A 53 -9.77 7.31 -3.25
CA LEU A 53 -10.00 5.85 -3.14
C LEU A 53 -8.71 5.10 -2.81
N GLN A 54 -7.59 5.47 -3.45
CA GLN A 54 -6.27 4.90 -3.20
C GLN A 54 -5.82 5.16 -1.76
N ILE A 55 -5.88 6.43 -1.31
CA ILE A 55 -5.55 6.81 0.07
C ILE A 55 -6.42 6.04 1.06
N GLY A 56 -7.74 6.02 0.83
CA GLY A 56 -8.69 5.34 1.69
C GLY A 56 -8.44 3.83 1.82
N ARG A 57 -8.01 3.17 0.73
CA ARG A 57 -7.70 1.73 0.74
C ARG A 57 -6.51 1.40 1.65
N ILE A 58 -5.38 2.08 1.43
CA ILE A 58 -4.13 1.83 2.18
C ILE A 58 -4.34 2.19 3.65
N ARG A 59 -5.00 3.32 3.89
CA ARG A 59 -5.27 3.81 5.24
C ARG A 59 -6.21 2.86 5.99
N ARG A 60 -7.27 2.35 5.36
CA ARG A 60 -8.16 1.36 5.99
C ARG A 60 -7.42 0.09 6.36
N ALA A 61 -6.60 -0.45 5.46
CA ALA A 61 -5.80 -1.62 5.77
C ALA A 61 -4.84 -1.38 6.95
N THR A 62 -4.31 -0.16 7.08
CA THR A 62 -3.48 0.23 8.22
C THR A 62 -4.30 0.35 9.52
N GLU A 63 -5.54 0.87 9.46
CA GLU A 63 -6.46 0.89 10.60
C GLU A 63 -6.84 -0.52 11.07
N ASP A 64 -7.09 -1.43 10.12
CA ASP A 64 -7.40 -2.82 10.38
C ASP A 64 -6.24 -3.49 11.13
N ASP A 65 -5.00 -3.28 10.70
CA ASP A 65 -3.81 -3.82 11.38
C ASP A 65 -3.61 -3.23 12.78
N VAL A 66 -3.92 -1.94 13.00
CA VAL A 66 -3.91 -1.32 14.35
C VAL A 66 -4.98 -1.95 15.23
N THR A 67 -6.17 -2.19 14.69
CA THR A 67 -7.28 -2.85 15.40
C THR A 67 -6.88 -4.27 15.80
N GLU A 68 -6.33 -5.04 14.86
CA GLU A 68 -5.83 -6.39 15.11
C GLU A 68 -4.76 -6.41 16.20
N PHE A 69 -3.80 -5.48 16.15
CA PHE A 69 -2.77 -5.40 17.19
C PHE A 69 -3.37 -5.05 18.58
N GLY A 70 -4.38 -4.18 18.64
CA GLY A 70 -5.11 -3.89 19.88
C GLY A 70 -5.82 -5.13 20.44
N GLU A 71 -6.39 -5.97 19.59
CA GLU A 71 -7.00 -7.25 19.98
C GLU A 71 -5.96 -8.24 20.49
N GLU A 72 -4.77 -8.28 19.88
CA GLU A 72 -3.67 -9.11 20.35
C GLU A 72 -3.14 -8.70 21.72
N LEU A 73 -3.00 -7.39 21.96
CA LEU A 73 -2.62 -6.89 23.28
C LEU A 73 -3.67 -7.27 24.33
N ARG A 74 -4.96 -7.17 23.99
CA ARG A 74 -6.04 -7.63 24.87
C ARG A 74 -5.98 -9.13 25.15
N SER A 75 -5.65 -9.95 24.14
CA SER A 75 -5.45 -11.39 24.33
C SER A 75 -4.23 -11.66 25.21
N LEU A 76 -3.15 -10.91 25.03
CA LEU A 76 -1.93 -11.06 25.82
C LEU A 76 -2.18 -10.73 27.30
N ASP A 77 -2.96 -9.68 27.61
CA ASP A 77 -3.37 -9.36 29.00
C ASP A 77 -4.20 -10.47 29.63
N ALA A 78 -5.09 -11.09 28.84
CA ALA A 78 -5.92 -12.19 29.32
C ALA A 78 -5.11 -13.47 29.60
N ASP A 79 -4.10 -13.75 28.79
CA ASP A 79 -3.23 -14.92 28.94
C ASP A 79 -2.13 -14.72 29.98
N LEU A 80 -1.59 -13.50 30.08
CA LEU A 80 -0.46 -13.09 30.90
C LEU A 80 -0.77 -11.75 31.58
N PRO A 81 -1.54 -11.75 32.68
CA PRO A 81 -1.87 -10.53 33.40
C PRO A 81 -0.60 -9.79 33.86
N VAL A 82 -0.58 -8.46 33.69
CA VAL A 82 0.61 -7.63 33.98
C VAL A 82 1.10 -7.78 35.42
N ASP A 83 0.19 -8.01 36.38
CA ASP A 83 0.51 -8.17 37.80
C ASP A 83 1.36 -9.43 38.09
N ASP A 84 1.35 -10.41 37.18
CA ASP A 84 2.10 -11.66 37.28
C ASP A 84 3.45 -11.62 36.55
N LEU A 85 3.76 -10.51 35.85
CA LEU A 85 4.98 -10.36 35.06
C LEU A 85 6.20 -9.95 35.89
N SER A 86 7.39 -10.37 35.46
CA SER A 86 8.66 -9.84 36.00
C SER A 86 8.83 -8.37 35.60
N PRO A 87 9.65 -7.57 36.32
CA PRO A 87 9.90 -6.17 35.97
C PRO A 87 10.35 -5.96 34.51
N GLU A 88 11.17 -6.87 33.98
CA GLU A 88 11.62 -6.82 32.60
C GLU A 88 10.48 -7.14 31.61
N ALA A 89 9.61 -8.11 31.92
CA ALA A 89 8.45 -8.41 31.11
C ALA A 89 7.40 -7.27 31.17
N THR A 90 7.23 -6.62 32.32
CA THR A 90 6.39 -5.42 32.45
C THR A 90 6.94 -4.24 31.63
N SER A 91 8.27 -4.12 31.51
CA SER A 91 8.90 -3.11 30.64
C SER A 91 8.60 -3.38 29.17
N ASP A 92 8.74 -4.62 28.71
CA ASP A 92 8.42 -5.00 27.33
C ASP A 92 6.91 -4.84 27.05
N TRP A 93 6.06 -5.15 28.03
CA TRP A 93 4.61 -4.92 27.94
C TRP A 93 4.27 -3.44 27.76
N SER A 94 4.86 -2.57 28.59
CA SER A 94 4.68 -1.12 28.46
C SER A 94 5.14 -0.61 27.09
N HIS A 95 6.25 -1.13 26.58
CA HIS A 95 6.76 -0.80 25.25
C HIS A 95 5.75 -1.17 24.15
N ALA A 96 5.11 -2.34 24.26
CA ALA A 96 4.08 -2.77 23.30
C ALA A 96 2.85 -1.82 23.31
N LEU A 97 2.43 -1.36 24.49
CA LEU A 97 1.37 -0.36 24.63
C LEU A 97 1.76 1.00 24.04
N ASP A 98 2.98 1.46 24.30
CA ASP A 98 3.50 2.72 23.74
C ASP A 98 3.52 2.69 22.20
N CYS A 99 3.90 1.55 21.60
CA CYS A 99 3.83 1.34 20.15
C CYS A 99 2.39 1.43 19.62
N TYR A 100 1.43 0.82 20.32
CA TYR A 100 0.01 0.89 19.95
C TYR A 100 -0.56 2.31 20.06
N ASP A 101 -0.24 3.02 21.14
CA ASP A 101 -0.66 4.41 21.35
C ASP A 101 -0.06 5.32 20.27
N ARG A 102 1.24 5.17 19.99
CA ARG A 102 1.90 5.86 18.88
C ARG A 102 1.21 5.60 17.54
N ALA A 103 0.85 4.35 17.25
CA ALA A 103 0.17 3.98 16.00
C ALA A 103 -1.20 4.67 15.85
N LYS A 104 -2.00 4.70 16.92
CA LYS A 104 -3.29 5.41 16.95
C LYS A 104 -3.12 6.93 16.80
N ASP A 105 -2.17 7.50 17.53
CA ASP A 105 -1.90 8.93 17.52
C ASP A 105 -1.51 9.40 16.12
N LEU A 106 -0.59 8.67 15.47
CA LEU A 106 -0.17 8.90 14.10
C LEU A 106 -1.36 8.89 13.12
N LEU A 107 -2.21 7.87 13.17
CA LEU A 107 -3.41 7.80 12.32
C LEU A 107 -4.40 8.95 12.60
N SER A 108 -4.50 9.40 13.85
CA SER A 108 -5.42 10.49 14.22
C SER A 108 -4.95 11.87 13.76
N GLN A 109 -3.64 12.07 13.64
CA GLN A 109 -3.03 13.37 13.33
C GLN A 109 -2.88 13.62 11.83
N ASP A 110 -2.72 12.57 11.02
CA ASP A 110 -2.54 12.67 9.57
C ASP A 110 -3.46 11.69 8.82
N HIS A 111 -4.29 12.25 7.92
CA HIS A 111 -5.20 11.47 7.08
C HIS A 111 -4.59 11.09 5.73
N SER A 112 -3.35 11.49 5.46
CA SER A 112 -2.61 11.13 4.25
C SER A 112 -1.95 9.75 4.36
N THR A 113 -1.42 9.24 3.24
CA THR A 113 -0.62 8.00 3.22
C THR A 113 0.82 8.20 3.70
N GLN A 114 1.25 9.43 4.01
CA GLN A 114 2.63 9.70 4.44
C GLN A 114 2.92 9.12 5.83
N VAL A 115 1.90 9.00 6.67
CA VAL A 115 2.02 8.46 8.03
C VAL A 115 2.07 6.92 8.07
N VAL A 116 1.58 6.25 7.02
CA VAL A 116 1.42 4.79 6.97
C VAL A 116 2.72 4.01 7.28
N PRO A 117 3.90 4.37 6.73
CA PRO A 117 5.14 3.70 7.09
C PRO A 117 5.48 3.83 8.58
N LEU A 118 5.20 4.98 9.20
CA LEU A 118 5.50 5.21 10.62
C LEU A 118 4.58 4.38 11.52
N VAL A 119 3.32 4.21 11.11
CA VAL A 119 2.34 3.38 11.82
C VAL A 119 2.75 1.91 11.76
N THR A 120 3.04 1.40 10.56
CA THR A 120 3.41 -0.01 10.36
C THR A 120 4.76 -0.37 10.98
N GLU A 121 5.72 0.57 11.02
CA GLU A 121 6.96 0.42 11.79
C GLU A 121 6.67 0.29 13.31
N ALA A 122 5.80 1.15 13.86
CA ALA A 122 5.41 1.07 15.27
C ALA A 122 4.69 -0.25 15.58
N LEU A 123 3.83 -0.74 14.69
CA LEU A 123 3.19 -2.06 14.85
C LEU A 123 4.21 -3.20 14.87
N GLN A 124 5.20 -3.17 13.99
CA GLN A 124 6.25 -4.19 13.97
C GLN A 124 7.08 -4.19 15.26
N GLU A 125 7.42 -3.00 15.76
CA GLU A 125 8.12 -2.84 17.03
C GLU A 125 7.28 -3.37 18.21
N GLY A 126 5.99 -3.02 18.25
CA GLY A 126 5.07 -3.50 19.28
C GLY A 126 4.91 -5.02 19.28
N ARG A 127 4.84 -5.65 18.10
CA ARG A 127 4.75 -7.12 17.99
C ARG A 127 6.04 -7.83 18.41
N HIS A 128 7.21 -7.22 18.19
CA HIS A 128 8.46 -7.72 18.77
C HIS A 128 8.46 -7.62 20.29
N ALA A 129 7.99 -6.52 20.86
CA ALA A 129 7.84 -6.37 22.31
C ALA A 129 6.89 -7.43 22.90
N VAL A 130 5.76 -7.74 22.25
CA VAL A 130 4.87 -8.86 22.62
C VAL A 130 5.60 -10.20 22.65
N MET A 131 6.46 -10.48 21.67
CA MET A 131 7.27 -11.71 21.68
C MET A 131 8.26 -11.74 22.85
N CYS A 132 8.86 -10.61 23.21
CA CYS A 132 9.73 -10.48 24.37
C CYS A 132 8.99 -10.74 25.68
N VAL A 133 7.77 -10.19 25.85
CA VAL A 133 6.90 -10.47 27.00
C VAL A 133 6.67 -11.97 27.15
N ARG A 134 6.23 -12.62 26.06
CA ARG A 134 5.95 -14.07 26.06
C ARG A 134 7.18 -14.90 26.40
N ALA A 135 8.34 -14.57 25.81
CA ALA A 135 9.59 -15.28 26.08
C ALA A 135 10.00 -15.16 27.55
N ARG A 136 9.93 -13.95 28.13
CA ARG A 136 10.27 -13.75 29.54
C ARG A 136 9.32 -14.46 30.49
N ALA A 137 8.01 -14.40 30.20
CA ALA A 137 7.00 -15.10 30.99
C ALA A 137 7.21 -16.63 30.96
N ALA A 138 7.67 -17.17 29.83
CA ALA A 138 8.00 -18.59 29.68
C ALA A 138 9.38 -18.98 30.24
N GLY A 139 10.23 -18.01 30.61
CA GLY A 139 11.63 -18.26 30.99
C GLY A 139 12.54 -18.60 29.79
N ASP A 140 12.09 -18.31 28.57
CA ASP A 140 12.83 -18.52 27.34
C ASP A 140 13.82 -17.37 27.06
N PRO A 141 14.85 -17.60 26.23
CA PRO A 141 15.72 -16.53 25.75
C PRO A 141 14.92 -15.45 25.01
N VAL A 142 15.23 -14.18 25.29
CA VAL A 142 14.61 -13.05 24.59
C VAL A 142 14.89 -13.14 23.09
N PRO A 143 13.87 -13.08 22.23
CA PRO A 143 14.03 -13.25 20.81
C PRO A 143 14.80 -12.09 20.19
N GLN A 144 15.75 -12.42 19.30
CA GLN A 144 16.40 -11.42 18.47
C GLN A 144 15.39 -10.74 17.54
N LEU A 145 15.60 -9.46 17.27
CA LEU A 145 14.80 -8.74 16.29
C LEU A 145 15.05 -9.32 14.90
N ARG A 146 13.98 -9.80 14.27
CA ARG A 146 13.98 -10.38 12.92
C ARG A 146 13.02 -9.63 12.01
N PRO A 147 13.23 -9.68 10.68
CA PRO A 147 12.23 -9.19 9.73
C PRO A 147 10.84 -9.79 10.01
N PRO A 148 9.75 -9.06 9.71
CA PRO A 148 8.40 -9.60 9.85
C PRO A 148 8.16 -10.78 8.92
N CYS A 149 7.04 -11.47 9.12
CA CYS A 149 6.62 -12.51 8.18
C CYS A 149 6.50 -11.93 6.77
N PHE A 150 7.17 -12.57 5.81
CA PHE A 150 7.14 -12.16 4.41
C PHE A 150 5.75 -12.28 3.78
N PHE A 151 4.96 -13.26 4.21
CA PHE A 151 3.64 -13.55 3.62
C PHE A 151 2.57 -12.56 4.08
N ASP A 152 2.60 -12.20 5.36
CA ASP A 152 1.83 -11.09 5.91
C ASP A 152 2.64 -10.41 7.03
N PRO A 153 3.19 -9.21 6.79
CA PRO A 153 3.87 -8.46 7.83
C PRO A 153 3.05 -8.22 9.11
N SER A 154 1.71 -8.20 9.04
CA SER A 154 0.86 -8.08 10.22
C SER A 154 0.90 -9.32 11.12
N HIS A 155 1.42 -10.46 10.67
CA HIS A 155 1.67 -11.62 11.55
C HIS A 155 2.81 -11.37 12.57
N GLY A 156 3.54 -10.26 12.45
CA GLY A 156 4.65 -9.90 13.34
C GLY A 156 5.99 -10.54 12.96
N PRO A 157 6.98 -10.50 13.88
CA PRO A 157 8.34 -10.97 13.59
C PRO A 157 8.40 -12.44 13.19
N SER A 158 9.26 -12.75 12.23
CA SER A 158 9.54 -14.13 11.85
C SER A 158 10.27 -14.90 12.96
N VAL A 159 10.06 -16.21 13.00
CA VAL A 159 10.79 -17.10 13.93
C VAL A 159 11.89 -17.90 13.22
N ARG A 160 11.77 -18.09 11.90
CA ARG A 160 12.75 -18.76 11.04
C ARG A 160 12.59 -18.37 9.58
N ASP A 161 13.58 -18.70 8.77
CA ASP A 161 13.49 -18.60 7.32
C ASP A 161 13.04 -19.95 6.75
N VAL A 162 12.17 -19.91 5.74
CA VAL A 162 11.70 -21.10 5.02
C VAL A 162 12.02 -20.97 3.54
N MET A 163 12.35 -22.10 2.90
CA MET A 163 12.48 -22.15 1.45
C MET A 163 11.09 -22.16 0.82
N TRP A 164 10.77 -21.10 0.09
CA TRP A 164 9.50 -20.95 -0.60
C TRP A 164 9.71 -20.62 -2.08
N THR A 165 8.88 -21.22 -2.93
CA THR A 165 8.87 -20.99 -4.37
C THR A 165 7.54 -20.33 -4.75
N PRO A 166 7.54 -19.06 -5.18
CA PRO A 166 6.34 -18.43 -5.73
C PRO A 166 5.93 -19.11 -7.04
N ASP A 167 4.64 -19.01 -7.40
CA ASP A 167 4.13 -19.50 -8.67
C ASP A 167 4.90 -18.87 -9.84
N GLY A 168 5.51 -19.72 -10.68
CA GLY A 168 6.31 -19.29 -11.83
C GLY A 168 7.66 -18.64 -11.48
N GLY A 169 8.14 -18.75 -10.23
CA GLY A 169 9.43 -18.21 -9.82
C GLY A 169 10.38 -19.24 -9.23
N ALA A 170 11.53 -18.76 -8.75
CA ALA A 170 12.58 -19.59 -8.16
C ALA A 170 12.45 -19.70 -6.62
N ALA A 171 12.91 -20.82 -6.06
CA ALA A 171 12.95 -21.07 -4.63
C ALA A 171 13.88 -20.08 -3.91
N ARG A 172 13.41 -19.49 -2.79
CA ARG A 172 14.17 -18.52 -1.98
C ARG A 172 13.90 -18.71 -0.50
N ALA A 173 14.89 -18.43 0.33
CA ALA A 173 14.69 -18.34 1.77
C ALA A 173 13.98 -17.02 2.10
N VAL A 174 12.82 -17.10 2.76
CA VAL A 174 12.05 -15.94 3.21
C VAL A 174 11.71 -16.06 4.70
N PRO A 175 11.71 -14.96 5.46
CA PRO A 175 11.34 -14.98 6.87
C PRO A 175 9.86 -15.27 7.04
N ALA A 176 9.51 -16.19 7.94
CA ALA A 176 8.13 -16.57 8.21
C ALA A 176 7.83 -16.60 9.71
N CYS A 177 6.61 -16.20 10.07
CA CYS A 177 6.08 -16.43 11.42
C CYS A 177 5.93 -17.95 11.66
N ALA A 178 5.74 -18.34 12.92
CA ALA A 178 5.65 -19.75 13.27
C ALA A 178 4.53 -20.49 12.52
N ALA A 179 3.40 -19.83 12.27
CA ALA A 179 2.26 -20.40 11.57
C ALA A 179 2.58 -20.64 10.08
N ASP A 180 3.01 -19.61 9.35
CA ASP A 180 3.32 -19.76 7.92
C ASP A 180 4.51 -20.67 7.68
N ALA A 181 5.53 -20.63 8.54
CA ALA A 181 6.66 -21.55 8.46
C ALA A 181 6.20 -23.01 8.53
N SER A 182 5.30 -23.32 9.47
CA SER A 182 4.73 -24.65 9.64
C SER A 182 3.88 -25.07 8.45
N ARG A 183 3.13 -24.14 7.83
CA ARG A 183 2.32 -24.43 6.63
C ARG A 183 3.21 -24.80 5.44
N ILE A 184 4.26 -24.01 5.18
CA ILE A 184 5.21 -24.27 4.09
C ILE A 184 5.91 -25.62 4.27
N GLU A 185 6.38 -25.92 5.47
CA GLU A 185 7.06 -27.20 5.78
C GLU A 185 6.13 -28.41 5.58
N GLN A 186 4.82 -28.22 5.71
CA GLN A 186 3.78 -29.24 5.46
C GLN A 186 3.31 -29.27 4.00
N GLY A 187 3.92 -28.48 3.10
CA GLY A 187 3.52 -28.38 1.71
C GLY A 187 2.19 -27.65 1.49
N GLN A 188 1.75 -26.85 2.47
CA GLN A 188 0.54 -26.03 2.39
C GLN A 188 0.88 -24.60 1.95
N ALA A 189 -0.05 -23.94 1.27
CA ALA A 189 0.09 -22.53 0.92
C ALA A 189 0.14 -21.65 2.19
N PRO A 190 1.03 -20.64 2.26
CA PRO A 190 1.05 -19.70 3.37
C PRO A 190 -0.17 -18.78 3.32
N TRP A 191 -0.44 -18.06 4.41
CA TRP A 191 -1.45 -17.02 4.43
C TRP A 191 -0.85 -15.72 3.94
N ILE A 192 -0.96 -15.50 2.63
CA ILE A 192 -0.46 -14.31 1.96
C ILE A 192 -1.48 -13.18 2.13
N ARG A 193 -1.04 -12.01 2.61
CA ARG A 193 -1.85 -10.79 2.60
C ARG A 193 -2.16 -10.42 1.15
N THR A 194 -3.45 -10.36 0.82
CA THR A 194 -3.92 -9.94 -0.50
C THR A 194 -4.55 -8.55 -0.47
N VAL A 195 -4.45 -7.86 -1.60
CA VAL A 195 -5.03 -6.54 -1.85
C VAL A 195 -5.83 -6.56 -3.15
N ALA A 196 -6.89 -5.77 -3.19
CA ALA A 196 -7.75 -5.67 -4.37
C ALA A 196 -7.12 -4.75 -5.42
N LEU A 197 -6.60 -5.32 -6.52
CA LEU A 197 -6.03 -4.59 -7.65
C LEU A 197 -6.76 -4.96 -8.94
N ASN A 198 -7.31 -3.96 -9.64
CA ASN A 198 -8.04 -4.15 -10.92
C ASN A 198 -9.15 -5.23 -10.88
N GLY A 199 -9.84 -5.35 -9.74
CA GLY A 199 -10.92 -6.34 -9.54
C GLY A 199 -10.45 -7.74 -9.14
N ASN A 200 -9.14 -7.97 -9.03
CA ASN A 200 -8.54 -9.23 -8.57
C ASN A 200 -7.94 -9.08 -7.17
N GLN A 201 -7.89 -10.18 -6.42
CA GLN A 201 -7.08 -10.26 -5.20
C GLN A 201 -5.68 -10.71 -5.59
N VAL A 202 -4.69 -9.86 -5.34
CA VAL A 202 -3.28 -10.16 -5.61
C VAL A 202 -2.48 -10.03 -4.32
N PRO A 203 -1.33 -10.72 -4.18
CA PRO A 203 -0.43 -10.49 -3.06
C PRO A 203 -0.07 -9.01 -2.91
N TYR A 204 0.06 -8.54 -1.66
CA TYR A 204 0.27 -7.13 -1.33
C TYR A 204 1.46 -6.50 -2.07
N TRP A 205 2.50 -7.29 -2.39
CA TRP A 205 3.70 -6.84 -3.06
C TRP A 205 3.53 -6.58 -4.57
N GLN A 206 2.39 -6.93 -5.16
CA GLN A 206 2.08 -6.65 -6.57
C GLN A 206 1.41 -5.28 -6.78
N ASP A 207 0.93 -4.63 -5.70
CA ASP A 207 0.33 -3.31 -5.76
C ASP A 207 1.36 -2.25 -5.34
N GLU A 208 1.84 -1.46 -6.31
CA GLU A 208 2.83 -0.39 -6.07
C GLU A 208 2.31 0.66 -5.07
N ASP A 209 1.00 0.94 -5.12
CA ASP A 209 0.38 1.90 -4.21
C ASP A 209 0.41 1.40 -2.76
N TYR A 210 0.33 0.08 -2.58
CA TYR A 210 0.42 -0.59 -1.29
C TYR A 210 1.85 -0.66 -0.74
N SER A 211 2.85 -0.19 -1.51
CA SER A 211 4.25 -0.18 -1.07
C SER A 211 4.49 0.66 0.18
N MET A 212 3.73 1.73 0.42
CA MET A 212 3.89 2.57 1.61
C MET A 212 3.54 1.82 2.90
N TRP A 213 2.55 0.94 2.85
CA TRP A 213 2.20 0.05 3.96
C TRP A 213 3.34 -0.93 4.26
N ALA A 214 3.85 -1.62 3.24
CA ALA A 214 4.91 -2.60 3.45
C ALA A 214 6.27 -1.94 3.79
N LYS A 215 6.54 -0.73 3.30
CA LYS A 215 7.79 0.01 3.55
C LYS A 215 8.06 0.18 5.04
N GLY A 216 7.06 0.49 5.86
CA GLY A 216 7.27 0.67 7.31
C GLY A 216 7.68 -0.61 8.01
N TYR A 217 6.97 -1.71 7.72
CA TYR A 217 7.30 -3.05 8.25
C TYR A 217 8.75 -3.49 7.95
N PHE A 218 9.27 -3.17 6.75
CA PHE A 218 10.61 -3.58 6.33
C PHE A 218 11.70 -2.49 6.44
N HIS A 219 11.36 -1.28 6.86
CA HIS A 219 12.27 -0.13 6.86
C HIS A 219 13.58 -0.38 7.62
N GLN A 220 13.48 -0.91 8.84
CA GLN A 220 14.63 -1.26 9.68
C GLN A 220 15.44 -2.47 9.15
N PHE A 221 14.87 -3.22 8.20
CA PHE A 221 15.46 -4.43 7.64
C PHE A 221 15.96 -4.24 6.21
N ARG A 222 16.10 -3.00 5.73
CA ARG A 222 16.46 -2.68 4.33
C ARG A 222 17.71 -3.44 3.83
N ASP A 223 18.69 -3.66 4.72
CA ASP A 223 19.97 -4.30 4.40
C ASP A 223 19.93 -5.83 4.56
N SER A 224 18.83 -6.38 5.05
CA SER A 224 18.61 -7.83 5.11
C SER A 224 18.14 -8.37 3.76
N THR A 225 18.41 -9.64 3.46
CA THR A 225 17.90 -10.30 2.25
C THR A 225 16.38 -10.20 2.15
N ALA A 226 15.68 -10.36 3.28
CA ALA A 226 14.22 -10.24 3.34
C ALA A 226 13.71 -8.84 3.03
N GLY A 227 14.30 -7.81 3.65
CA GLY A 227 13.96 -6.43 3.36
C GLY A 227 14.33 -6.03 1.94
N GLY A 228 15.45 -6.52 1.41
CA GLY A 228 15.82 -6.35 0.00
C GLY A 228 14.83 -7.01 -0.96
N ILE A 229 14.34 -8.23 -0.67
CA ILE A 229 13.30 -8.89 -1.46
C ILE A 229 11.98 -8.14 -1.35
N ALA A 230 11.50 -7.81 -0.16
CA ALA A 230 10.23 -7.11 0.04
C ALA A 230 10.25 -5.70 -0.54
N MET A 231 11.33 -4.94 -0.36
CA MET A 231 11.47 -3.59 -0.90
C MET A 231 11.78 -3.59 -2.40
N GLY A 232 12.53 -4.58 -2.90
CA GLY A 232 12.81 -4.76 -4.33
C GLY A 232 11.57 -5.22 -5.11
N ALA A 233 10.75 -6.08 -4.50
CA ALA A 233 9.43 -6.47 -4.97
C ALA A 233 8.53 -5.26 -5.21
N LEU A 234 8.47 -4.37 -4.21
CA LEU A 234 7.65 -3.17 -4.21
C LEU A 234 8.21 -2.04 -5.07
N GLY A 235 9.54 -1.88 -5.12
CA GLY A 235 10.21 -0.75 -5.76
C GLY A 235 10.44 -0.90 -7.27
N LEU A 236 10.28 -2.11 -7.79
CA LEU A 236 10.47 -2.37 -9.22
C LEU A 236 9.15 -2.83 -9.88
N GLY A 237 8.18 -3.40 -9.15
CA GLY A 237 7.07 -4.13 -9.80
C GLY A 237 7.57 -5.37 -10.55
N ILE A 238 8.85 -5.72 -10.37
CA ILE A 238 9.57 -6.77 -11.10
C ILE A 238 9.74 -8.02 -10.23
N LEU A 239 8.70 -8.44 -9.50
CA LEU A 239 8.63 -9.86 -9.12
C LEU A 239 8.35 -10.74 -10.34
N GLY A 240 7.77 -10.19 -11.40
CA GLY A 240 7.58 -10.91 -12.66
C GLY A 240 8.87 -11.11 -13.48
N ALA A 241 9.81 -10.14 -13.48
CA ALA A 241 10.98 -10.19 -14.38
C ALA A 241 12.36 -10.38 -13.69
N ILE A 242 12.53 -10.17 -12.37
CA ILE A 242 13.77 -10.54 -11.63
C ILE A 242 13.75 -12.05 -11.32
N PHE A 243 12.60 -12.70 -11.46
CA PHE A 243 12.44 -14.14 -11.25
C PHE A 243 12.66 -14.96 -12.52
N ASN A 244 12.80 -14.33 -13.68
CA ASN A 244 13.02 -14.98 -14.98
C ASN A 244 14.37 -14.63 -15.65
N SER A 245 15.20 -13.76 -15.07
CA SER A 245 16.40 -13.22 -15.74
C SER A 245 17.73 -13.87 -15.33
N PHE A 246 17.71 -15.09 -14.78
CA PHE A 246 18.93 -15.86 -14.46
C PHE A 246 18.83 -17.34 -14.91
N ASP A 247 18.07 -17.61 -15.96
CA ASP A 247 18.30 -18.78 -16.82
C ASP A 247 18.95 -18.28 -18.12
N ASP A 248 20.25 -18.04 -18.05
CA ASP A 248 21.25 -18.15 -19.13
C ASP A 248 22.67 -18.22 -18.52
#